data_AF-A0A1W9HPG1-F1
#
_entry.id   AF-A0A1W9HPG1-F1
#
_cell.length_a   1.000
_cell.length_b   1.000
_cell.length_c   1.000
_cell.angle_alpha   90.00
_cell.angle_beta   90.00
_cell.angle_gamma   90.00
#
_symmetry.space_group_name_H-M   'P 1'
#
loop_
_entity.id
_entity.type
_entity.pdbx_description
1 polymer ?
#
loop_
_entity_poly.entity_id
_entity_poly.type
_entity_poly.pdbx_seq_one_letter_code
_entity_poly.pdbx_strand_id
1 'polypeptide(L)'
;MKTFLFLIASFVATSALAAEPRMGTYEVPVPDPLRPYAIYHMEIKDDVYTKGPDFFTFPLPESLVGEKRVFKIVRVAGTSTWQGDDVSGVCQTIKEYFRCEVKFRNLNIDKSQVAAKIQAEFPKDQMEKRYEVAMRFVGEPLGIIKVPGSFFERTAEEEKLSNLQITNR
;
A
#
# COMPACT_ATOMS: atom_id res chain seq x y z
N MET A 1 -60.96 28.94 7.69
CA MET A 1 -60.20 27.95 6.89
C MET A 1 -58.72 28.15 7.19
N LYS A 2 -58.06 27.18 7.85
CA LYS A 2 -56.64 27.25 8.22
C LYS A 2 -55.85 26.42 7.21
N THR A 3 -55.11 27.08 6.34
CA THR A 3 -54.28 26.47 5.30
C THR A 3 -53.03 25.89 5.96
N PHE A 4 -52.97 24.57 6.07
CA PHE A 4 -51.77 23.83 6.47
C PHE A 4 -50.82 23.79 5.26
N LEU A 5 -49.79 24.62 5.29
CA LEU A 5 -48.70 24.58 4.32
C LEU A 5 -47.73 23.46 4.73
N PHE A 6 -47.86 22.30 4.10
CA PHE A 6 -46.91 21.19 4.21
C PHE A 6 -45.62 21.58 3.46
N LEU A 7 -44.59 21.97 4.22
CA LEU A 7 -43.24 22.18 3.73
C LEU A 7 -42.60 20.81 3.51
N ILE A 8 -42.64 20.32 2.28
CA ILE A 8 -41.93 19.11 1.85
C ILE A 8 -40.45 19.50 1.75
N ALA A 9 -39.71 19.26 2.83
CA ALA A 9 -38.26 19.35 2.85
C ALA A 9 -37.68 18.21 2.00
N SER A 10 -37.40 18.49 0.73
CA SER A 10 -36.65 17.60 -0.15
C SER A 10 -35.23 17.45 0.41
N PHE A 11 -34.99 16.36 1.14
CA PHE A 11 -33.64 15.90 1.46
C PHE A 11 -32.96 15.47 0.15
N VAL A 12 -32.20 16.40 -0.46
CA VAL A 12 -31.22 16.05 -1.48
C VAL A 12 -30.11 15.30 -0.75
N ALA A 13 -30.20 13.98 -0.72
CA ALA A 13 -29.11 13.13 -0.28
C ALA A 13 -27.97 13.29 -1.29
N THR A 14 -27.05 14.22 -1.02
CA THR A 14 -25.76 14.29 -1.69
C THR A 14 -24.97 13.06 -1.31
N SER A 15 -25.08 12.01 -2.13
CA SER A 15 -24.18 10.87 -2.11
C SER A 15 -22.79 11.38 -2.44
N ALA A 16 -22.02 11.78 -1.43
CA ALA A 16 -20.58 11.91 -1.57
C ALA A 16 -20.08 10.51 -1.95
N LEU A 17 -19.75 10.32 -3.22
CA LEU A 17 -19.01 9.16 -3.70
C LEU A 17 -17.64 9.21 -3.03
N ALA A 18 -17.55 8.65 -1.83
CA ALA A 18 -16.28 8.32 -1.22
C ALA A 18 -15.63 7.32 -2.17
N ALA A 19 -14.53 7.72 -2.81
CA ALA A 19 -13.76 6.80 -3.63
C ALA A 19 -13.37 5.62 -2.74
N GLU A 20 -13.76 4.41 -3.15
CA GLU A 20 -13.41 3.21 -2.38
C GLU A 20 -11.89 3.14 -2.22
N PRO A 21 -11.39 2.84 -1.00
CA PRO A 21 -9.97 2.74 -0.76
C PRO A 21 -9.39 1.63 -1.63
N ARG A 22 -8.34 1.96 -2.37
CA ARG A 22 -7.62 0.97 -3.19
C ARG A 22 -6.85 0.05 -2.27
N MET A 23 -6.97 -1.25 -2.48
CA MET A 23 -6.33 -2.25 -1.64
C MET A 23 -5.17 -2.92 -2.36
N GLY A 24 -4.04 -3.05 -1.68
CA GLY A 24 -2.91 -3.87 -2.09
C GLY A 24 -2.57 -4.91 -1.02
N THR A 25 -1.51 -5.68 -1.27
CA THR A 25 -0.95 -6.59 -0.26
C THR A 25 0.57 -6.49 -0.18
N TYR A 26 1.07 -6.67 1.05
CA TYR A 26 2.47 -6.95 1.33
C TYR A 26 2.56 -8.39 1.81
N GLU A 27 3.46 -9.17 1.23
CA GLU A 27 3.63 -10.59 1.53
C GLU A 27 5.08 -10.87 1.92
N VAL A 28 5.29 -11.57 3.03
CA VAL A 28 6.63 -12.05 3.44
C VAL A 28 6.83 -13.46 2.88
N PRO A 29 7.92 -13.76 2.15
CA PRO A 29 8.21 -15.12 1.70
C PRO A 29 8.43 -16.07 2.88
N VAL A 30 7.55 -17.07 3.04
CA VAL A 30 7.61 -18.04 4.15
C VAL A 30 7.19 -19.44 3.70
N PRO A 31 7.53 -20.49 4.47
CA PRO A 31 7.02 -21.85 4.22
C PRO A 31 5.50 -21.94 4.30
N ASP A 32 4.93 -22.96 3.65
CA ASP A 32 3.47 -23.16 3.52
C ASP A 32 2.65 -23.05 4.82
N PRO A 33 3.07 -23.59 5.97
CA PRO A 33 2.30 -23.48 7.20
C PRO A 33 2.11 -22.03 7.71
N LEU A 34 3.00 -21.11 7.31
CA LEU A 34 2.96 -19.70 7.73
C LEU A 34 2.32 -18.78 6.70
N ARG A 35 2.12 -19.25 5.46
CA ARG A 35 1.63 -18.45 4.33
C ARG A 35 0.33 -17.68 4.64
N PRO A 36 -0.68 -18.23 5.35
CA PRO A 36 -1.89 -17.48 5.71
C PRO A 36 -1.62 -16.25 6.61
N TYR A 37 -0.53 -16.26 7.37
CA TYR A 37 -0.15 -15.22 8.32
C TYR A 37 0.89 -14.25 7.75
N ALA A 38 1.37 -14.49 6.53
CA ALA A 38 2.40 -13.68 5.90
C ALA A 38 1.87 -12.59 4.97
N ILE A 39 0.56 -12.51 4.80
CA ILE A 39 -0.11 -11.51 3.96
C ILE A 39 -0.65 -10.40 4.86
N TYR A 40 -0.32 -9.16 4.49
CA TYR A 40 -0.76 -7.93 5.13
C TYR A 40 -1.51 -7.10 4.10
N HIS A 41 -2.72 -6.66 4.43
CA HIS A 41 -3.51 -5.80 3.56
C HIS A 41 -3.03 -4.36 3.68
N MET A 42 -2.83 -3.72 2.53
CA MET A 42 -2.36 -2.35 2.43
C MET A 42 -3.49 -1.47 1.92
N GLU A 43 -3.90 -0.50 2.72
CA GLU A 43 -4.79 0.56 2.25
C GLU A 43 -3.95 1.61 1.51
N ILE A 44 -4.13 1.71 0.20
CA ILE A 44 -3.37 2.60 -0.67
C ILE A 44 -4.01 3.99 -0.60
N LYS A 45 -3.40 4.86 0.21
CA LYS A 45 -3.76 6.27 0.34
C LYS A 45 -2.77 7.13 -0.43
N ASP A 46 -3.26 8.11 -1.19
CA ASP A 46 -2.43 8.91 -2.11
C ASP A 46 -1.36 9.77 -1.40
N ASP A 47 -1.52 10.04 -0.10
CA ASP A 47 -0.57 10.79 0.74
C ASP A 47 0.68 9.97 1.13
N VAL A 48 0.54 8.64 1.25
CA VAL A 48 1.62 7.72 1.64
C VAL A 48 2.10 6.89 0.45
N TYR A 49 1.19 6.49 -0.42
CA TYR A 49 1.46 5.76 -1.65
C TYR A 49 1.45 6.74 -2.81
N THR A 50 2.52 7.50 -2.93
CA THR A 50 2.72 8.36 -4.08
C THR A 50 3.42 7.58 -5.18
N LYS A 51 2.95 7.74 -6.41
CA LYS A 51 3.54 7.04 -7.54
C LYS A 51 3.52 7.89 -8.81
N GLY A 52 4.62 7.82 -9.53
CA GLY A 52 4.74 8.27 -10.91
C GLY A 52 5.19 7.13 -11.81
N PRO A 53 5.42 7.39 -13.12
CA PRO A 53 5.92 6.38 -14.05
C PRO A 53 7.23 5.72 -13.57
N ASP A 54 8.05 6.46 -12.81
CA ASP A 54 9.39 6.05 -12.40
C ASP A 54 9.65 6.08 -10.89
N PHE A 55 8.63 6.27 -10.05
CA PHE A 55 8.82 6.17 -8.59
C PHE A 55 7.60 5.53 -7.90
N PHE A 56 7.84 4.86 -6.78
CA PHE A 56 6.82 4.24 -5.95
C PHE A 56 7.18 4.40 -4.47
N THR A 57 6.27 4.96 -3.70
CA THR A 57 6.37 5.08 -2.24
C THR A 57 5.45 4.07 -1.58
N PHE A 58 5.91 3.40 -0.52
CA PHE A 58 5.10 2.44 0.24
C PHE A 58 5.57 2.33 1.71
N PRO A 59 4.65 2.11 2.66
CA PRO A 59 4.99 1.77 4.03
C PRO A 59 5.26 0.28 4.21
N LEU A 60 6.05 -0.06 5.22
CA LEU A 60 6.10 -1.42 5.75
C LEU A 60 5.02 -1.62 6.82
N PRO A 61 4.41 -2.82 6.92
CA PRO A 61 3.54 -3.17 8.03
C PRO A 61 4.26 -3.00 9.37
N GLU A 62 3.67 -2.23 10.30
CA GLU A 62 4.29 -1.96 11.61
C GLU A 62 4.44 -3.24 12.44
N SER A 63 3.59 -4.25 12.23
CA SER A 63 3.73 -5.57 12.82
C SER A 63 4.93 -6.39 12.30
N LEU A 64 5.66 -5.91 11.29
CA LEU A 64 6.94 -6.48 10.86
C LEU A 64 8.16 -5.73 11.39
N VAL A 65 8.06 -4.41 11.60
CA VAL A 65 9.21 -3.54 11.90
C VAL A 65 9.11 -2.78 13.23
N GLY A 66 7.97 -2.82 13.92
CA GLY A 66 7.72 -2.20 15.22
C GLY A 66 7.27 -0.74 15.16
N GLU A 67 7.53 -0.04 14.05
CA GLU A 67 7.26 1.39 13.89
C GLU A 67 6.86 1.74 12.44
N LYS A 68 6.32 2.94 12.25
CA LYS A 68 5.97 3.42 10.90
C LYS A 68 7.24 3.71 10.10
N ARG A 69 7.48 2.93 9.04
CA ARG A 69 8.54 3.16 8.06
C ARG A 69 7.97 3.27 6.66
N VAL A 70 8.38 4.29 5.93
CA VAL A 70 7.96 4.54 4.55
C VAL A 70 9.18 4.57 3.66
N PHE A 71 9.14 3.81 2.58
CA PHE A 71 10.21 3.71 1.60
C PHE A 71 9.78 4.32 0.28
N LYS A 72 10.75 4.89 -0.43
CA LYS A 72 10.59 5.34 -1.79
C LYS A 72 11.60 4.61 -2.67
N ILE A 73 11.13 4.03 -3.76
CA ILE A 73 11.97 3.44 -4.80
C ILE A 73 11.76 4.16 -6.11
N VAL A 74 12.83 4.27 -6.90
CA VAL A 74 12.87 4.90 -8.21
C VAL A 74 13.31 3.86 -9.23
N ARG A 75 12.67 3.86 -10.40
CA ARG A 75 12.97 2.93 -11.48
C ARG A 75 14.32 3.26 -12.10
N VAL A 76 15.15 2.24 -12.29
CA VAL A 76 16.36 2.36 -13.11
C VAL A 76 15.95 2.31 -14.58
N ALA A 77 16.24 3.38 -15.32
CA ALA A 77 15.81 3.57 -16.70
C ALA A 77 16.11 2.35 -17.58
N GLY A 78 15.12 1.93 -18.38
CA GLY A 78 15.25 0.79 -19.30
C GLY A 78 15.26 -0.60 -18.63
N THR A 79 15.02 -0.69 -17.31
CA THR A 79 15.05 -1.97 -16.59
C THR A 79 13.76 -2.23 -15.79
N SER A 80 13.66 -3.42 -15.20
CA SER A 80 12.68 -3.78 -14.16
C SER A 80 13.20 -3.55 -12.74
N THR A 81 14.41 -3.00 -12.59
CA THR A 81 15.05 -2.76 -11.28
C THR A 81 14.63 -1.41 -10.73
N TRP A 82 14.41 -1.37 -9.41
CA TRP A 82 14.05 -0.19 -8.65
C TRP A 82 14.97 -0.05 -7.45
N GLN A 83 15.35 1.19 -7.11
CA GLN A 83 16.31 1.48 -6.06
C GLN A 83 15.86 2.67 -5.20
N GLY A 84 16.17 2.61 -3.92
CA GLY A 84 15.97 3.67 -2.96
C GLY A 84 16.96 3.57 -1.81
N ASP A 85 16.79 4.42 -0.81
CA ASP A 85 17.64 4.39 0.38
C ASP A 85 17.33 3.12 1.20
N ASP A 86 18.35 2.28 1.37
CA ASP A 86 18.27 0.99 2.08
C ASP A 86 17.22 0.00 1.54
N VAL A 87 16.73 0.21 0.32
CA VAL A 87 15.77 -0.66 -0.35
C VAL A 87 16.10 -0.81 -1.83
N SER A 88 15.90 -2.02 -2.34
CA SER A 88 15.99 -2.31 -3.77
C SER A 88 14.91 -3.31 -4.13
N GLY A 89 14.50 -3.35 -5.39
CA GLY A 89 13.53 -4.34 -5.82
C GLY A 89 13.50 -4.58 -7.32
N VAL A 90 12.79 -5.64 -7.70
CA VAL A 90 12.47 -5.95 -9.09
C VAL A 90 10.96 -5.88 -9.22
N CYS A 91 10.49 -4.99 -10.08
CA CYS A 91 9.06 -4.76 -10.27
C CYS A 91 8.61 -5.02 -11.71
N GLN A 92 7.40 -5.53 -11.83
CA GLN A 92 6.76 -5.85 -13.10
C GLN A 92 5.28 -5.53 -13.05
N THR A 93 4.75 -5.02 -14.16
CA THR A 93 3.32 -4.85 -14.37
C THR A 93 2.79 -6.11 -15.05
N ILE A 94 1.90 -6.83 -14.37
CA ILE A 94 1.24 -8.05 -14.86
C ILE A 94 -0.24 -7.73 -15.01
N LYS A 95 -0.69 -7.42 -16.23
CA LYS A 95 -2.08 -7.13 -16.61
C LYS A 95 -2.79 -6.18 -15.62
N GLU A 96 -3.36 -6.75 -14.56
CA GLU A 96 -4.23 -6.11 -13.58
C GLU A 96 -3.50 -5.70 -12.29
N TYR A 97 -2.21 -5.98 -12.13
CA TYR A 97 -1.47 -5.61 -10.93
C TYR A 97 0.00 -5.31 -11.19
N PHE A 98 0.56 -4.47 -10.33
CA PHE A 98 1.98 -4.24 -10.22
C PHE A 98 2.54 -5.05 -9.06
N ARG A 99 3.58 -5.81 -9.36
CA ARG A 99 4.25 -6.69 -8.39
C ARG A 99 5.69 -6.24 -8.23
N CYS A 100 6.10 -5.95 -7.00
CA CYS A 100 7.49 -5.67 -6.65
C CYS A 100 7.99 -6.69 -5.64
N GLU A 101 9.10 -7.37 -5.95
CA GLU A 101 9.90 -8.05 -4.93
C GLU A 101 10.92 -7.05 -4.39
N VAL A 102 10.86 -6.77 -3.10
CA VAL A 102 11.70 -5.78 -2.43
C VAL A 102 12.62 -6.46 -1.42
N LYS A 103 13.85 -5.95 -1.34
CA LYS A 103 14.88 -6.33 -0.38
C LYS A 103 15.40 -5.10 0.32
N PHE A 104 15.43 -5.16 1.64
CA PHE A 104 15.93 -4.08 2.47
C PHE A 104 17.33 -4.38 2.98
N ARG A 105 18.05 -3.33 3.34
CA ARG A 105 19.35 -3.40 4.00
C ARG A 105 19.28 -2.53 5.25
N ASN A 106 20.17 -2.77 6.21
CA ASN A 106 20.35 -1.91 7.38
C ASN A 106 19.07 -1.63 8.20
N LEU A 107 18.05 -2.50 8.15
CA LEU A 107 16.88 -2.37 9.00
C LEU A 107 17.24 -2.75 10.43
N ASN A 108 17.36 -1.76 11.31
CA ASN A 108 17.43 -2.01 12.75
C ASN A 108 16.01 -2.23 13.29
N ILE A 109 15.63 -3.48 13.58
CA ILE A 109 14.26 -3.82 14.00
C ILE A 109 14.24 -4.17 15.50
N ASP A 110 13.43 -3.44 16.26
CA ASP A 110 13.18 -3.73 17.66
C ASP A 110 12.12 -4.83 17.82
N LYS A 111 12.57 -6.03 18.19
CA LYS A 111 11.71 -7.21 18.37
C LYS A 111 10.63 -7.02 19.43
N SER A 112 10.87 -6.16 20.43
CA SER A 112 9.90 -5.89 21.49
C SER A 112 8.74 -5.04 20.97
N GLN A 113 9.04 -4.04 20.14
CA GLN A 113 8.03 -3.22 19.47
C GLN A 113 7.23 -4.04 18.45
N VAL A 114 7.88 -4.92 17.70
CA VAL A 114 7.22 -5.87 16.80
C VAL A 114 6.20 -6.73 17.55
N ALA A 115 6.59 -7.30 18.70
CA ALA A 115 5.68 -8.09 19.53
C ALA A 115 4.46 -7.27 20.00
N ALA A 116 4.70 -6.04 20.44
CA ALA A 116 3.63 -5.13 20.88
C ALA A 116 2.66 -4.79 19.73
N LYS A 117 3.16 -4.53 18.52
CA LYS A 117 2.33 -4.27 17.33
C LYS A 117 1.49 -5.48 16.95
N ILE A 118 2.08 -6.68 16.97
CA ILE A 118 1.34 -7.92 16.69
C ILE A 118 0.23 -8.15 17.70
N GLN A 119 0.48 -7.89 18.99
CA GLN A 119 -0.53 -8.01 20.04
C GLN A 119 -1.67 -7.00 19.89
N ALA A 120 -1.38 -5.81 19.39
CA ALA A 120 -2.39 -4.77 19.17
C ALA A 120 -3.24 -5.03 17.91
N GLU A 121 -2.65 -5.64 16.88
CA GLU A 121 -3.28 -5.76 15.55
C GLU A 121 -4.01 -7.09 15.33
N PHE A 122 -3.54 -8.19 15.92
CA PHE A 122 -4.02 -9.54 15.59
C PHE A 122 -4.68 -10.25 16.77
N PRO A 123 -5.65 -11.15 16.51
CA PRO A 123 -6.26 -11.95 17.55
C PRO A 123 -5.26 -12.98 18.13
N LYS A 124 -5.50 -13.38 19.38
CA LYS A 124 -4.57 -14.17 20.20
C LYS A 124 -4.11 -15.48 19.55
N ASP A 125 -5.00 -16.13 18.80
CA ASP A 125 -4.76 -17.39 18.10
C ASP A 125 -3.81 -17.24 16.89
N GLN A 126 -3.57 -16.01 16.40
CA GLN A 126 -2.67 -15.74 15.27
C GLN A 126 -1.33 -15.16 15.71
N MET A 127 -1.22 -14.65 16.94
CA MET A 127 -0.05 -13.88 17.40
C MET A 127 1.27 -14.65 17.27
N GLU A 128 1.30 -15.91 17.67
CA GLU A 128 2.52 -16.73 17.60
C GLU A 128 3.00 -16.90 16.16
N LYS A 129 2.08 -17.19 15.23
CA LYS A 129 2.42 -17.38 13.81
C LYS A 129 2.80 -16.08 13.12
N ARG A 130 2.11 -14.98 13.43
CA ARG A 130 2.48 -13.63 12.96
C ARG A 130 3.86 -13.21 13.48
N TYR A 131 4.17 -13.55 14.73
CA TYR A 131 5.50 -13.30 15.30
C TYR A 131 6.58 -14.13 14.63
N GLU A 132 6.30 -15.40 14.34
CA GLU A 132 7.21 -16.27 13.58
C GLU A 132 7.51 -15.70 12.18
N VAL A 133 6.48 -15.20 11.48
CA VAL A 133 6.64 -14.48 10.19
C VAL A 133 7.52 -13.24 10.36
N ALA A 134 7.25 -12.41 11.37
CA ALA A 134 8.03 -11.20 11.60
C ALA A 134 9.50 -11.51 11.92
N MET A 135 9.78 -12.58 12.70
CA MET A 135 11.16 -12.99 12.99
C MET A 135 11.90 -13.51 11.74
N ARG A 136 11.19 -14.14 10.79
CA ARG A 136 11.77 -14.48 9.48
C ARG A 136 12.13 -13.21 8.70
N PHE A 137 11.22 -12.24 8.66
CA PHE A 137 11.50 -10.94 8.02
C PHE A 137 12.69 -10.22 8.66
N VAL A 138 12.85 -10.28 9.99
CA VAL A 138 14.02 -9.70 10.69
C VAL A 138 15.33 -10.38 10.25
N GLY A 139 15.32 -11.70 10.05
CA GLY A 139 16.50 -12.43 9.59
C GLY A 139 16.82 -12.19 8.12
N GLU A 140 15.79 -12.09 7.28
CA GLU A 140 15.90 -11.85 5.85
C GLU A 140 14.80 -10.88 5.40
N PRO A 141 15.09 -9.55 5.37
CA PRO A 141 14.06 -8.54 5.12
C PRO A 141 13.74 -8.46 3.63
N LEU A 142 12.86 -9.38 3.22
CA LEU A 142 12.31 -9.52 1.88
C LEU A 142 10.79 -9.40 1.94
N GLY A 143 10.21 -8.83 0.88
CA GLY A 143 8.77 -8.69 0.75
C GLY A 143 8.31 -8.68 -0.70
N ILE A 144 7.04 -8.99 -0.89
CA ILE A 144 6.37 -8.94 -2.19
C ILE A 144 5.19 -7.99 -2.06
N ILE A 145 5.23 -6.89 -2.78
CA ILE A 145 4.18 -5.89 -2.85
C ILE A 145 3.34 -6.23 -4.09
N LYS A 146 2.02 -6.31 -3.93
CA LYS A 146 1.06 -6.45 -5.03
C LYS A 146 0.03 -5.32 -4.91
N VAL A 147 -0.07 -4.47 -5.92
CA VAL A 147 -1.07 -3.38 -5.97
C VAL A 147 -1.81 -3.41 -7.30
N PRO A 148 -3.09 -2.98 -7.37
CA PRO A 148 -3.86 -2.95 -8.61
C PRO A 148 -3.18 -2.12 -9.72
N GLY A 149 -3.30 -2.60 -10.96
CA GLY A 149 -2.67 -2.04 -12.16
C GLY A 149 -3.28 -0.73 -12.59
N SER A 150 -4.56 -0.48 -12.27
CA SER A 150 -5.23 0.82 -12.45
C SER A 150 -4.56 1.97 -11.69
N PHE A 151 -3.68 1.65 -10.74
CA PHE A 151 -2.77 2.61 -10.12
C PHE A 151 -1.74 3.20 -11.13
N PHE A 152 -1.56 2.61 -12.31
CA PHE A 152 -0.66 3.05 -13.40
C PHE A 152 -1.35 3.82 -14.52
N GLU A 153 -2.67 3.70 -14.64
CA GLU A 153 -3.38 4.22 -15.82
C GLU A 153 -3.82 5.68 -15.65
N ARG A 154 -4.15 6.13 -14.43
CA ARG A 154 -4.62 7.51 -14.20
C ARG A 154 -3.60 8.60 -14.52
N THR A 155 -2.29 8.34 -14.40
CA THR A 155 -1.29 9.35 -14.77
C THR A 155 -1.32 9.67 -16.26
N ALA A 156 -1.64 8.72 -17.15
CA ALA A 156 -1.66 8.99 -18.59
C ALA A 156 -2.84 9.87 -19.00
N GLU A 157 -4.03 9.70 -18.40
CA GLU A 157 -5.20 10.54 -18.68
C GLU A 157 -5.12 11.90 -17.98
N GLU A 158 -4.64 11.96 -16.73
CA GLU A 158 -4.47 13.22 -15.99
C GLU A 158 -3.35 14.07 -16.59
N GLU A 159 -2.25 13.47 -17.07
CA GLU A 159 -1.18 14.16 -17.82
C GLU A 159 -1.70 14.69 -19.16
N LYS A 160 -2.52 13.92 -19.88
CA LYS A 160 -3.15 14.34 -21.14
C LYS A 160 -4.14 15.50 -20.92
N LEU A 161 -4.93 15.47 -19.84
CA LEU A 161 -5.85 16.54 -19.48
C LEU A 161 -5.12 17.81 -19.01
N SER A 162 -4.01 17.70 -18.28
CA SER A 162 -3.20 18.85 -17.89
C SER A 162 -2.54 19.54 -19.10
N ASN A 163 -2.05 18.75 -20.07
CA ASN A 163 -1.44 19.27 -21.30
C ASN A 163 -2.48 19.92 -22.25
N LEU A 164 -3.73 19.46 -22.22
CA LEU A 164 -4.85 20.08 -22.95
C LEU A 164 -5.32 21.41 -22.31
N GLN A 165 -5.11 21.62 -21.01
CA GLN A 165 -5.44 22.88 -20.34
C GLN A 165 -4.37 23.97 -20.54
N ILE A 166 -3.11 23.58 -20.79
CA ILE A 166 -2.01 24.53 -21.09
C ILE A 166 -2.06 25.02 -22.54
N THR A 167 -2.56 24.21 -23.48
CA THR A 167 -2.65 24.57 -24.91
C THR A 167 -3.85 25.46 -25.28
N ASN A 168 -4.72 25.78 -24.32
CA ASN A 168 -5.89 26.65 -24.52
C ASN A 168 -5.77 28.00 -23.78
N ARG A 169 -4.53 28.46 -23.48
CA ARG A 169 -4.22 29.82 -23.04
C ARG A 169 -3.27 30.48 -24.03
#